data_AF-A0A926EMG3-F1
#
_entry.id   AF-A0A926EMG3-F1
#
_cell.length_a   1.000
_cell.length_b   1.000
_cell.length_c   1.000
_cell.angle_alpha   90.00
_cell.angle_beta   90.00
_cell.angle_gamma   90.00
#
_symmetry.space_group_name_H-M   'P 1'
#
loop_
_entity.id
_entity.type
_entity.pdbx_description
1 polymer ?
#
loop_
_entity_poly.entity_id
_entity_poly.type
_entity_poly.pdbx_seq_one_letter_code
_entity_poly.pdbx_strand_id
1 'polypeptide(L)' 'MEDSVKGTVISVIKLGGLKVINQVQFPHLITVQYNVNETTYKKRKYISASNICPQQGDLVVVLYKKEKPSKCRITL' A
#
# COMPACT_ATOMS: atom_id res chain seq x y z
N MET A 1 -8.33 13.81 -13.90
CA MET A 1 -7.66 14.57 -12.82
C MET A 1 -7.36 13.64 -11.64
N GLU A 2 -6.16 13.68 -11.07
CA GLU A 2 -5.82 12.95 -9.84
C GLU A 2 -6.07 13.85 -8.61
N ASP A 3 -6.37 13.23 -7.46
CA ASP A 3 -6.38 13.88 -6.15
C ASP A 3 -5.67 13.01 -5.12
N SER A 4 -5.40 13.55 -3.94
CA SER A 4 -4.70 12.86 -2.85
C SER A 4 -5.56 12.75 -1.59
N VAL A 5 -5.41 11.63 -0.89
CA VAL A 5 -6.02 11.42 0.43
C VAL A 5 -5.09 10.62 1.33
N LYS A 6 -5.21 10.79 2.64
CA LYS A 6 -4.53 9.92 3.61
C LYS A 6 -5.26 8.59 3.70
N GLY A 7 -4.52 7.50 3.49
CA GLY A 7 -4.95 6.15 3.77
C GLY A 7 -4.25 5.60 5.01
N THR A 8 -4.85 4.61 5.64
CA THR A 8 -4.30 3.90 6.80
C THR A 8 -3.92 2.49 6.39
N VAL A 9 -2.73 2.04 6.74
CA VAL A 9 -2.32 0.64 6.57
C VAL A 9 -3.09 -0.21 7.57
N ILE A 10 -4.00 -1.05 7.09
CA ILE A 10 -4.85 -1.91 7.93
C ILE A 10 -4.34 -3.35 8.04
N SER A 11 -3.39 -3.75 7.19
CA SER A 11 -2.79 -5.07 7.23
C SER A 11 -1.43 -5.05 6.54
N VAL A 12 -0.46 -5.75 7.13
CA VAL A 12 0.87 -5.99 6.59
C VAL A 12 1.13 -7.49 6.62
N ILE A 13 1.37 -8.09 5.46
CA ILE A 13 1.65 -9.52 5.33
C ILE A 13 3.08 -9.69 4.85
N LYS A 14 3.92 -10.35 5.64
CA LYS A 14 5.25 -10.81 5.21
C LYS A 14 5.06 -11.99 4.26
N LEU A 15 5.59 -11.88 3.04
CA LEU A 15 5.47 -12.92 2.02
C LEU A 15 6.63 -13.93 2.14
N GLY A 16 6.53 -15.03 1.39
CA GLY A 16 7.58 -16.04 1.30
C GLY A 16 8.91 -15.43 0.84
N GLY A 17 10.01 -15.95 1.40
CA GLY A 17 11.35 -15.44 1.11
C GLY A 17 11.77 -15.71 -0.33
N LEU A 18 12.29 -14.68 -1.00
CA LEU A 18 13.04 -14.83 -2.25
C LEU A 18 14.52 -15.01 -1.93
N LYS A 19 15.11 -16.08 -2.47
CA LYS A 19 16.55 -16.28 -2.42
C LYS A 19 17.21 -15.37 -3.45
N VAL A 20 17.95 -14.38 -2.99
CA VAL A 20 18.76 -13.47 -3.80
C VAL A 20 20.20 -13.70 -3.39
N ILE A 21 21.12 -13.92 -4.33
CA ILE A 21 22.54 -14.32 -4.14
C ILE A 21 23.04 -14.17 -2.68
N ASN A 22 23.17 -15.31 -1.99
CA ASN A 22 23.62 -15.47 -0.59
C ASN A 22 22.71 -14.93 0.54
N GLN A 23 21.53 -14.41 0.23
CA GLN A 23 20.58 -13.88 1.22
C GLN A 23 19.14 -14.32 0.92
N VAL A 24 18.30 -14.27 1.96
CA VAL A 24 16.85 -14.44 1.81
C VAL A 24 16.19 -13.10 2.10
N GLN A 25 15.47 -12.59 1.10
CA GLN A 25 14.77 -11.32 1.14
C GLN A 25 13.27 -11.55 1.28
N PHE A 26 12.60 -10.82 2.16
CA PHE A 26 11.18 -11.00 2.44
C PHE A 26 10.39 -9.76 2.01
N PRO A 27 9.68 -9.82 0.86
CA PRO A 27 8.78 -8.74 0.48
C PRO A 27 7.52 -8.76 1.36
N HIS A 28 6.76 -7.67 1.28
CA HIS A 28 5.52 -7.51 2.03
C HIS A 28 4.36 -7.16 1.10
N LEU A 29 3.16 -7.58 1.48
CA LEU A 29 1.92 -7.13 0.89
C LEU A 29 1.15 -6.30 1.92
N ILE A 30 1.00 -5.01 1.67
CA ILE A 30 0.21 -4.13 2.54
C ILE A 30 -1.20 -3.96 1.98
N THR A 31 -2.16 -3.76 2.87
CA THR A 31 -3.51 -3.30 2.53
C THR A 31 -3.74 -1.92 3.14
N VAL A 32 -4.03 -0.94 2.30
CA VAL A 32 -4.33 0.44 2.71
C VAL A 32 -5.82 0.68 2.55
N GLN A 33 -6.45 1.19 3.60
CA GLN A 33 -7.82 1.67 3.59
C GLN A 33 -7.84 3.19 3.47
N TYR A 34 -8.73 3.75 2.64
CA TYR A 34 -8.88 5.20 2.48
C TYR A 34 -10.33 5.54 2.17
N ASN A 35 -10.76 6.76 2.52
CA ASN A 35 -12.13 7.23 2.32
C ASN A 35 -12.18 8.33 1.27
N VAL A 36 -13.12 8.23 0.33
CA VAL A 36 -13.44 9.29 -0.64
C VAL A 36 -14.95 9.41 -0.71
N ASN A 37 -15.49 10.60 -0.45
CA ASN A 37 -16.93 10.91 -0.49
C ASN A 37 -17.77 9.85 0.26
N GLU A 38 -17.48 9.66 1.55
CA GLU A 38 -18.17 8.70 2.46
C GLU A 38 -18.02 7.22 2.08
N THR A 39 -17.33 6.91 0.98
CA THR A 39 -17.07 5.54 0.54
C THR A 39 -15.69 5.10 0.98
N THR A 40 -15.62 3.96 1.67
CA THR A 40 -14.37 3.32 2.07
C THR A 40 -13.85 2.40 0.95
N TYR A 41 -12.60 2.62 0.56
CA TYR A 41 -11.88 1.82 -0.41
C TYR A 41 -10.72 1.09 0.25
N LYS A 42 -10.32 -0.04 -0.35
CA LYS A 42 -9.14 -0.79 0.04
C LYS A 42 -8.25 -1.03 -1.18
N LYS A 43 -6.94 -0.84 -1.01
CA LYS A 43 -5.94 -1.10 -2.06
C LYS A 43 -4.78 -1.90 -1.48
N ARG A 44 -4.39 -2.96 -2.20
CA ARG A 44 -3.18 -3.71 -1.89
C ARG A 44 -1.98 -3.15 -2.65
N LYS A 45 -0.82 -3.11 -2.00
CA LYS A 45 0.48 -2.77 -2.63
C LYS A 45 1.54 -3.77 -2.22
N TYR A 46 2.26 -4.28 -3.21
CA TYR A 46 3.46 -5.08 -3.01
C TYR A 46 4.63 -4.16 -2.68
N ILE A 47 5.38 -4.51 -1.65
CA ILE A 47 6.58 -3.83 -1.18
C ILE A 47 7.75 -4.79 -1.40
N SER A 48 8.68 -4.39 -2.26
CA SER A 48 9.92 -5.14 -2.45
C SER A 48 10.70 -5.19 -1.15
N ALA A 49 11.48 -6.25 -0.96
CA ALA A 49 12.30 -6.42 0.23
C ALA A 49 13.38 -5.33 0.39
N SER A 50 13.73 -4.63 -0.69
CA SER A 50 14.67 -3.50 -0.68
C SER A 50 14.06 -2.19 -0.17
N ASN A 51 12.73 -2.12 -0.02
CA ASN A 51 12.03 -0.91 0.43
C ASN A 51 11.62 -1.03 1.90
N ILE A 52 11.57 0.12 2.59
CA ILE A 52 11.02 0.19 3.94
C ILE A 52 9.52 -0.09 3.86
N CYS A 53 9.07 -1.11 4.58
CA CYS A 53 7.65 -1.46 4.66
C CYS A 53 6.98 -0.64 5.78
N PRO A 54 5.87 0.06 5.49
CA PRO A 54 5.09 0.72 6.54
C PRO A 54 4.44 -0.33 7.46
N GLN A 55 4.19 0.07 8.70
CA GLN A 55 3.58 -0.76 9.72
C GLN A 55 2.06 -0.63 9.72
N GLN A 56 1.37 -1.59 10.35
CA GLN A 56 -0.07 -1.49 10.55
C GLN A 56 -0.39 -0.29 11.44
N GLY A 57 -1.33 0.56 11.03
CA GLY A 57 -1.66 1.82 11.67
C GLY A 57 -1.02 3.05 11.01
N ASP A 58 0.04 2.88 10.21
CA ASP A 58 0.71 4.00 9.56
C ASP A 58 -0.19 4.70 8.54
N LEU A 59 -0.01 6.02 8.42
CA LEU A 59 -0.66 6.84 7.42
C LEU A 59 0.20 6.96 6.17
N VAL A 60 -0.40 6.73 5.00
CA VAL A 60 0.26 6.79 3.70
C VAL A 60 -0.56 7.63 2.73
N VAL A 61 0.09 8.21 1.72
CA VAL A 61 -0.62 9.00 0.69
C VAL A 61 -1.18 8.08 -0.38
N VAL A 62 -2.47 8.22 -0.67
CA VAL A 62 -3.15 7.55 -1.78
C VAL A 62 -3.53 8.59 -2.82
N LEU A 63 -3.00 8.42 -4.04
CA LEU A 63 -3.39 9.21 -5.21
C LEU A 63 -4.46 8.44 -5.97
N TYR A 64 -5.62 9.07 -6.21
CA TYR A 64 -6.76 8.43 -6.87
C TYR A 64 -7.30 9.27 -8.03
N LYS A 65 -7.94 8.61 -9.01
CA LYS A 65 -8.66 9.31 -10.08
C LYS A 65 -10.01 9.80 -9.57
N LYS A 66 -10.29 11.11 -9.65
CA LYS A 66 -11.54 11.71 -9.14
C LYS A 66 -12.81 11.03 -9.67
N GLU A 67 -12.84 10.73 -10.96
CA GLU A 67 -13.98 10.07 -11.64
C GLU A 67 -14.15 8.59 -11.27
N LYS A 68 -13.08 7.93 -10.79
CA LYS A 68 -13.10 6.52 -10.40
C LYS A 68 -12.10 6.29 -9.26
N PRO A 69 -12.48 6.59 -8.01
CA PRO A 69 -11.55 6.53 -6.87
C PRO A 69 -10.89 5.17 -6.64
N SER A 70 -11.53 4.07 -7.07
CA SER A 70 -10.93 2.73 -7.05
C SER A 70 -9.68 2.58 -7.91
N LYS A 71 -9.51 3.42 -8.96
CA LYS A 71 -8.25 3.55 -9.70
C LYS A 71 -7.33 4.49 -8.92
N CYS A 72 -6.38 3.89 -8.18
CA CYS A 72 -5.47 4.59 -7.29
C CYS A 72 -4.06 3.98 -7.30
N ARG A 73 -3.10 4.76 -6.80
CA ARG A 73 -1.73 4.34 -6.43
C ARG A 73 -1.41 4.79 -5.00
N ILE A 74 -0.67 3.97 -4.28
CA ILE A 74 -0.17 4.32 -2.94
C ILE A 74 1.26 4.82 -3.11
N THR A 75 1.58 5.98 -2.56
CA THR A 75 2.93 6.57 -2.54
C THR A 75 3.58 6.24 -1.19
N LEU A 76 4.79 5.67 -1.24
CA LEU A 76 5.62 5.28 -0.09
C LEU A 76 7.03 5.80 -0.31
#